data_AF-A0ABD2TSA3-F1
#
_entry.id   AF-A0ABD2TSA3-F1
#
_cell.length_a   1.000
_cell.length_b   1.000
_cell.length_c   1.000
_cell.angle_alpha   90.00
_cell.angle_beta   90.00
_cell.angle_gamma   90.00
#
_symmetry.space_group_name_H-M   'P 1'
#
loop_
_entity.id
_entity.type
_entity.pdbx_description
1 polymer ?
#
loop_
_entity_poly.entity_id
_entity_poly.type
_entity_poly.pdbx_seq_one_letter_code
_entity_poly.pdbx_strand_id
1 'polypeptide(L)'
;MPSHLLSTSWKYYWHLAVIRARASAVECLFSSKIVTLGQMLPSGNVAGFNCRTLLPSFAPPLTTTTRNFSVKMSIPTTQASIVLPENRIILGCGAVSVDFLAAVASYPNPDDKIRSTSFEVQGGGNTGNALTCAARLGLTPRIISKVADDSQGKGLLEELEADGVDSSFMVVSEGGNSPFTYIIVDNQTKTRTCIHTPGYPPMIPTDLSQSNLLSALDGAKLVYFDGRLHETAAIVAEECRQIEGVYPF
;
A
#
# COMPACT_ATOMS: atom_id res chain seq x y z
N MET A 1 16.13 -18.48 20.82
CA MET A 1 15.25 -17.50 21.47
C MET A 1 16.10 -16.60 22.37
N PRO A 2 15.90 -15.28 22.41
CA PRO A 2 14.67 -14.57 22.10
C PRO A 2 14.63 -14.09 20.64
N SER A 3 13.58 -14.52 19.95
CA SER A 3 13.21 -14.18 18.58
C SER A 3 11.82 -13.56 18.64
N HIS A 4 11.73 -12.35 19.16
CA HIS A 4 10.50 -11.56 19.12
C HIS A 4 10.93 -10.09 19.09
N LEU A 5 10.30 -9.31 18.22
CA LEU A 5 10.60 -7.92 17.83
C LEU A 5 11.54 -7.82 16.63
N LEU A 6 10.97 -8.03 15.44
CA LEU A 6 11.12 -7.20 14.22
C LEU A 6 10.22 -7.82 13.13
N SER A 7 8.91 -7.86 13.42
CA SER A 7 7.85 -8.04 12.42
C SER A 7 7.17 -6.68 12.28
N THR A 8 7.91 -5.71 11.77
CA THR A 8 7.31 -4.49 11.22
C THR A 8 7.08 -4.77 9.76
N SER A 9 5.86 -5.21 9.46
CA SER A 9 5.31 -5.40 8.13
C SER A 9 5.70 -4.21 7.22
N TRP A 10 6.44 -4.48 6.15
CA TRP A 10 6.76 -3.51 5.09
C TRP A 10 5.55 -3.16 4.20
N LYS A 11 4.31 -3.35 4.69
CA LYS A 11 3.07 -3.08 3.95
C LYS A 11 2.79 -1.59 3.66
N TYR A 12 3.75 -0.69 3.83
CA TYR A 12 3.54 0.74 3.60
C TYR A 12 4.75 1.42 2.98
N TYR A 13 4.89 1.32 1.65
CA TYR A 13 5.59 2.32 0.83
C TYR A 13 4.96 2.49 -0.56
N TRP A 14 3.62 2.45 -0.59
CA TRP A 14 2.83 2.92 -1.73
C TRP A 14 1.85 3.97 -1.21
N HIS A 15 1.83 5.12 -1.86
CA HIS A 15 1.12 6.33 -1.42
C HIS A 15 -0.32 6.05 -0.97
N LEU A 16 -0.60 6.17 0.33
CA LEU A 16 -1.95 6.30 0.86
C LEU A 16 -2.52 7.66 0.43
N ALA A 17 -3.25 7.70 -0.69
CA ALA A 17 -4.18 8.76 -0.98
C ALA A 17 -5.47 8.50 -0.19
N VAL A 18 -5.62 9.16 0.96
CA VAL A 18 -6.90 9.19 1.67
C VAL A 18 -7.85 10.13 0.93
N ILE A 19 -8.90 9.56 0.36
CA ILE A 19 -10.02 10.27 -0.26
C ILE A 19 -10.87 10.90 0.86
N ARG A 20 -10.96 12.24 0.89
CA ARG A 20 -11.97 12.96 1.69
C ARG A 20 -12.96 13.61 0.74
N ALA A 21 -14.16 13.07 0.68
CA ALA A 21 -15.26 13.62 -0.09
C ALA A 21 -15.78 14.91 0.57
N ARG A 22 -15.70 16.03 -0.16
CA ARG A 22 -16.74 17.07 -0.17
C ARG A 22 -16.70 17.76 -1.53
N ALA A 23 -17.89 18.13 -1.98
CA ALA A 23 -18.22 18.61 -3.31
C ALA A 23 -17.23 19.65 -3.88
N SER A 24 -17.13 19.62 -5.23
CA SER A 24 -16.40 20.53 -6.13
C SER A 24 -14.87 20.43 -6.15
N ALA A 25 -14.37 19.96 -7.31
CA ALA A 25 -12.99 19.97 -7.82
C ALA A 25 -11.97 19.03 -7.13
N VAL A 26 -11.50 18.02 -7.87
CA VAL A 26 -10.43 17.09 -7.48
C VAL A 26 -9.14 17.52 -8.16
N GLU A 27 -8.25 18.17 -7.42
CA GLU A 27 -6.87 18.44 -7.83
C GLU A 27 -5.93 17.45 -7.12
N CYS A 28 -5.13 16.73 -7.92
CA CYS A 28 -4.13 15.78 -7.44
C CYS A 28 -2.77 16.48 -7.34
N LEU A 29 -2.26 16.69 -6.12
CA LEU A 29 -0.94 17.30 -5.89
C LEU A 29 0.02 16.29 -5.25
N PHE A 30 1.10 15.99 -5.98
CA PHE A 30 2.24 15.18 -5.55
C PHE A 30 3.26 16.04 -4.80
N SER A 31 3.81 15.54 -3.68
CA SER A 31 5.13 15.98 -3.22
C SER A 31 5.84 14.91 -2.41
N SER A 32 7.01 14.51 -2.90
CA SER A 32 7.92 13.54 -2.30
C SER A 32 8.78 14.21 -1.24
N LYS A 33 8.46 14.05 0.04
CA LYS A 33 9.43 14.28 1.14
C LYS A 33 9.30 13.19 2.20
N ILE A 34 10.39 12.43 2.34
CA ILE A 34 10.58 11.38 3.35
C ILE A 34 10.82 12.07 4.71
N VAL A 35 9.98 11.77 5.71
CA VAL A 35 10.21 12.17 7.11
C VAL A 35 10.36 10.90 7.93
N THR A 36 11.55 10.68 8.47
CA THR A 36 11.85 9.56 9.37
C THR A 36 11.31 9.88 10.77
N LEU A 37 10.32 9.13 11.26
CA LEU A 37 9.86 9.25 12.64
C LEU A 37 10.63 8.25 13.52
N GLY A 38 11.61 8.76 14.27
CA GLY A 38 12.26 8.05 15.37
C GLY A 38 11.34 7.93 16.59
N GLN A 39 11.48 6.82 17.29
CA GLN A 39 10.70 6.31 18.42
C GLN A 39 10.45 7.30 19.57
N MET A 40 9.27 7.22 20.20
CA MET A 40 9.11 7.37 21.66
C MET A 40 7.96 6.49 22.18
N LEU A 41 8.32 5.43 22.91
CA LEU A 41 7.48 4.88 23.98
C LEU A 41 8.20 5.13 25.32
N PRO A 42 7.47 5.37 26.43
CA PRO A 42 8.05 5.78 27.69
C PRO A 42 8.45 4.58 28.56
N SER A 43 9.68 4.59 29.09
CA SER A 43 10.07 3.78 30.24
C SER A 43 10.72 4.69 31.28
N GLY A 44 10.12 4.72 32.47
CA GLY A 44 10.53 5.58 33.58
C GLY A 44 11.71 5.04 34.40
N ASN A 45 12.30 6.02 35.11
CA ASN A 45 13.06 5.98 36.36
C ASN A 45 14.49 5.40 36.47
N VAL A 46 15.41 6.38 36.58
CA VAL A 46 16.42 6.65 37.65
C VAL A 46 17.74 5.86 37.73
N ALA A 47 18.78 6.65 38.04
CA ALA A 47 20.18 6.38 38.43
C ALA A 47 21.13 6.03 37.27
N GLY A 48 22.19 6.78 36.95
CA GLY A 48 22.95 7.77 37.70
C GLY A 48 24.39 7.26 37.85
N PHE A 49 25.28 7.53 36.88
CA PHE A 49 26.73 7.38 37.08
C PHE A 49 27.52 8.40 36.24
N ASN A 50 28.34 9.17 36.95
CA ASN A 50 29.33 10.12 36.46
C ASN A 50 30.53 9.39 35.85
N CYS A 51 31.07 9.89 34.73
CA CYS A 51 32.51 9.79 34.50
C CYS A 51 33.02 11.03 33.75
N ARG A 52 33.92 11.76 34.41
CA ARG A 52 34.65 12.91 33.90
C ARG A 52 35.86 12.44 33.11
N THR A 53 36.09 12.98 31.91
CA THR A 53 37.45 13.13 31.36
C THR A 53 37.52 14.30 30.36
N LEU A 54 38.10 15.39 30.85
CA LEU A 54 39.09 16.30 30.26
C LEU A 54 39.09 16.59 28.73
N LEU A 55 38.84 17.87 28.40
CA LEU A 55 39.29 18.57 27.17
C LEU A 55 40.70 19.17 27.38
N PRO A 56 41.38 19.62 26.32
CA PRO A 56 41.42 21.09 26.12
C PRO A 56 41.19 21.61 24.68
N SER A 57 40.53 22.79 24.65
CA SER A 57 40.45 23.93 23.68
C SER A 57 41.16 23.84 22.32
N PHE A 58 40.61 24.38 21.21
CA PHE A 58 40.38 25.82 20.94
C PHE A 58 39.42 26.05 19.74
N ALA A 59 38.44 26.97 19.86
CA ALA A 59 37.94 27.90 18.82
C ALA A 59 36.77 28.75 19.36
N PRO A 60 36.61 30.04 18.96
CA PRO A 60 35.58 30.93 19.51
C PRO A 60 34.20 30.71 18.83
N PRO A 61 33.07 30.94 19.54
CA PRO A 61 31.75 30.72 18.96
C PRO A 61 31.23 31.97 18.22
N LEU A 62 30.76 31.75 16.99
CA LEU A 62 29.87 32.68 16.26
C LEU A 62 28.49 32.63 16.92
N THR A 63 28.02 33.78 17.42
CA THR A 63 26.67 33.95 17.97
C THR A 63 25.62 33.86 16.87
N THR A 64 24.82 32.80 16.85
CA THR A 64 23.56 32.76 16.09
C THR A 64 22.41 32.62 17.09
N THR A 65 21.63 33.69 17.24
CA THR A 65 20.45 33.75 18.12
C THR A 65 19.35 32.84 17.57
N THR A 66 19.22 31.63 18.12
CA THR A 66 18.06 30.76 17.86
C THR A 66 16.91 31.16 18.79
N ARG A 67 15.90 31.83 18.24
CA ARG A 67 14.62 32.04 18.95
C ARG A 67 13.90 30.69 19.00
N ASN A 68 13.88 30.05 20.17
CA ASN A 68 13.04 28.88 20.42
C ASN A 68 11.58 29.31 20.50
N PHE A 69 10.83 29.17 19.40
CA PHE A 69 9.38 29.15 19.44
C PHE A 69 8.92 27.76 19.90
N SER A 70 8.53 27.64 21.16
CA SER A 70 7.82 26.46 21.66
C SER A 70 6.34 26.65 21.35
N VAL A 71 5.86 26.01 20.28
CA VAL A 71 4.42 25.89 20.01
C VAL A 71 3.92 24.71 20.86
N LYS A 72 3.20 25.00 21.95
CA LYS A 72 2.44 24.00 22.68
C LYS A 72 1.23 23.59 21.83
N MET A 73 1.38 22.54 21.03
CA MET A 73 0.24 21.88 20.40
C MET A 73 -0.41 20.96 21.44
N SER A 74 -1.48 21.42 22.08
CA SER A 74 -2.39 20.54 22.81
C SER A 74 -3.25 19.78 21.79
N ILE A 75 -3.00 18.48 21.63
CA ILE A 75 -3.90 17.59 20.87
C ILE A 75 -5.18 17.43 21.71
N PRO A 76 -6.36 17.81 21.20
CA PRO A 76 -7.61 17.51 21.88
C PRO A 76 -7.79 15.98 21.89
N THR A 77 -7.86 15.39 23.09
CA THR A 77 -8.09 13.95 23.30
C THR A 77 -9.55 13.53 23.02
N THR A 78 -10.16 14.07 21.97
CA THR A 78 -11.48 13.65 21.52
C THR A 78 -11.28 12.53 20.51
N GLN A 79 -11.22 11.30 21.03
CA GLN A 79 -11.25 10.08 20.22
C GLN A 79 -12.63 10.01 19.58
N ALA A 80 -12.82 10.69 18.45
CA ALA A 80 -14.01 10.54 17.63
C ALA A 80 -14.04 9.09 17.16
N SER A 81 -14.91 8.28 17.76
CA SER A 81 -15.21 6.93 17.29
C SER A 81 -15.66 7.04 15.83
N ILE A 82 -14.85 6.53 14.92
CA ILE A 82 -15.23 6.45 13.51
C ILE A 82 -16.43 5.50 13.43
N VAL A 83 -17.62 6.06 13.20
CA VAL A 83 -18.82 5.27 12.92
C VAL A 83 -18.73 4.84 11.46
N LEU A 84 -18.46 3.56 11.24
CA LEU A 84 -18.46 2.99 9.89
C LEU A 84 -19.90 2.93 9.36
N PRO A 85 -20.11 3.15 8.04
CA PRO A 85 -21.43 3.03 7.44
C PRO A 85 -22.01 1.62 7.63
N GLU A 86 -23.34 1.51 7.61
CA GLU A 86 -24.03 0.20 7.72
C GLU A 86 -23.70 -0.71 6.53
N ASN A 87 -23.54 -0.13 5.34
CA ASN A 87 -23.05 -0.81 4.17
C ASN A 87 -21.57 -0.49 3.93
N ARG A 88 -20.74 -1.52 3.97
CA ARG A 88 -19.27 -1.42 3.99
C ARG A 88 -18.61 -2.01 2.75
N ILE A 89 -19.40 -2.37 1.74
CA ILE A 89 -18.90 -3.02 0.53
C ILE A 89 -18.28 -1.98 -0.39
N ILE A 90 -17.01 -2.20 -0.70
CA ILE A 90 -16.23 -1.49 -1.71
C ILE A 90 -15.75 -2.52 -2.73
N LEU A 91 -15.94 -2.24 -4.01
CA LEU A 91 -15.40 -3.06 -5.10
C LEU A 91 -14.14 -2.39 -5.65
N GLY A 92 -13.06 -3.14 -5.82
CA GLY A 92 -11.90 -2.68 -6.60
C GLY A 92 -11.77 -3.45 -7.90
N CYS A 93 -11.46 -2.75 -8.99
CA CYS A 93 -11.11 -3.34 -10.27
C CYS A 93 -9.75 -2.81 -10.71
N GLY A 94 -8.74 -3.67 -10.78
CA GLY A 94 -7.39 -3.24 -11.16
C GLY A 94 -6.31 -4.26 -10.82
N ALA A 95 -5.07 -3.80 -10.70
CA ALA A 95 -3.92 -4.70 -10.58
C ALA A 95 -3.79 -5.32 -9.19
N VAL A 96 -3.52 -6.62 -9.21
CA VAL A 96 -2.81 -7.36 -8.16
C VAL A 96 -1.50 -7.90 -8.73
N SER A 97 -0.49 -8.06 -7.89
CA SER A 97 0.82 -8.55 -8.31
C SER A 97 1.55 -9.12 -7.11
N VAL A 98 2.44 -10.09 -7.30
CA VAL A 98 3.43 -10.42 -6.27
C VAL A 98 4.61 -9.46 -6.39
N ASP A 99 5.09 -8.94 -5.28
CA ASP A 99 6.30 -8.15 -5.21
C ASP A 99 7.42 -9.01 -4.58
N PHE A 100 8.53 -9.14 -5.31
CA PHE A 100 9.78 -9.74 -4.85
C PHE A 100 10.73 -8.62 -4.41
N LEU A 101 10.75 -8.31 -3.12
CA LEU A 101 11.49 -7.19 -2.57
C LEU A 101 12.88 -7.63 -2.14
N ALA A 102 13.92 -7.09 -2.76
CA ALA A 102 15.31 -7.29 -2.38
C ALA A 102 15.92 -5.96 -1.95
N ALA A 103 16.25 -5.81 -0.67
CA ALA A 103 17.01 -4.66 -0.21
C ALA A 103 18.50 -4.90 -0.44
N VAL A 104 19.22 -3.91 -0.98
CA VAL A 104 20.65 -3.99 -1.28
C VAL A 104 21.40 -2.85 -0.61
N ALA A 105 22.70 -3.02 -0.38
CA ALA A 105 23.53 -1.97 0.22
C ALA A 105 23.61 -0.73 -0.69
N SER A 106 23.75 -0.96 -2.00
CA SER A 106 23.73 0.05 -3.07
C SER A 106 23.17 -0.60 -4.33
N TYR A 107 22.55 0.19 -5.21
CA TYR A 107 22.05 -0.32 -6.49
C TYR A 107 23.20 -0.90 -7.35
N PRO A 108 23.02 -2.07 -7.99
CA PRO A 108 24.08 -2.69 -8.80
C PRO A 108 24.31 -1.97 -10.12
N ASN A 109 25.55 -2.00 -10.63
CA ASN A 109 25.83 -1.66 -12.02
C ASN A 109 25.42 -2.82 -12.93
N PRO A 110 25.29 -2.60 -14.25
CA PRO A 110 25.17 -3.69 -15.21
C PRO A 110 26.28 -4.73 -15.02
N ASP A 111 25.91 -6.02 -15.04
CA ASP A 111 26.79 -7.19 -14.87
C ASP A 111 27.32 -7.45 -13.43
N ASP A 112 26.92 -6.63 -12.45
CA ASP A 112 27.28 -6.89 -11.04
C ASP A 112 26.51 -8.09 -10.46
N LYS A 113 27.21 -8.90 -9.66
CA LYS A 113 26.61 -9.93 -8.80
C LYS A 113 26.76 -9.55 -7.33
N ILE A 114 25.67 -9.05 -6.73
CA ILE A 114 25.65 -8.61 -5.34
C ILE A 114 24.79 -9.53 -4.45
N ARG A 115 24.97 -9.42 -3.13
CA ARG A 115 24.10 -10.06 -2.14
C ARG A 115 23.02 -9.07 -1.70
N SER A 116 21.79 -9.56 -1.53
CA SER A 116 20.76 -8.80 -0.81
C SER A 116 21.10 -8.72 0.69
N THR A 117 20.67 -7.62 1.29
CA THR A 117 20.71 -7.37 2.75
C THR A 117 19.46 -7.91 3.44
N SER A 118 18.32 -7.91 2.74
CA SER A 118 17.10 -8.62 3.12
C SER A 118 16.30 -9.00 1.88
N PHE A 119 15.39 -9.96 2.04
CA PHE A 119 14.49 -10.43 0.98
C PHE A 119 13.11 -10.73 1.55
N GLU A 120 12.07 -10.26 0.89
CA GLU A 120 10.67 -10.50 1.25
C GLU A 120 9.83 -10.74 -0.02
N VAL A 121 8.77 -11.54 0.13
CA VAL A 121 7.75 -11.76 -0.90
C VAL A 121 6.43 -11.29 -0.30
N GLN A 122 5.74 -10.39 -0.99
CA GLN A 122 4.49 -9.79 -0.51
C GLN A 122 3.50 -9.61 -1.66
N GLY A 123 2.21 -9.63 -1.35
CA GLY A 123 1.19 -9.12 -2.25
C GLY A 123 1.34 -7.62 -2.49
N GLY A 124 1.03 -7.21 -3.71
CA GLY A 124 1.14 -5.85 -4.20
C GLY A 124 0.09 -5.54 -5.26
N GLY A 125 0.40 -4.58 -6.13
CA GLY A 125 -0.57 -3.97 -7.04
C GLY A 125 -1.41 -2.90 -6.36
N ASN A 126 -1.79 -1.86 -7.11
CA ASN A 126 -2.45 -0.68 -6.54
C ASN A 126 -3.81 -1.05 -5.94
N THR A 127 -4.62 -1.83 -6.66
CA THR A 127 -5.91 -2.31 -6.17
C THR A 127 -5.76 -3.30 -5.02
N GLY A 128 -4.83 -4.26 -5.12
CA GLY A 128 -4.53 -5.18 -4.01
C GLY A 128 -4.21 -4.43 -2.71
N ASN A 129 -3.26 -3.49 -2.77
CA ASN A 129 -2.87 -2.68 -1.62
C ASN A 129 -4.01 -1.82 -1.07
N ALA A 130 -4.78 -1.18 -1.94
CA ALA A 130 -5.90 -0.32 -1.53
C ALA A 130 -6.99 -1.12 -0.80
N LEU A 131 -7.35 -2.31 -1.32
CA LEU A 131 -8.39 -3.14 -0.74
C LEU A 131 -7.93 -3.84 0.54
N THR A 132 -6.68 -4.31 0.63
CA THR A 132 -6.09 -4.79 1.89
C THR A 132 -6.15 -3.70 2.97
N CYS A 133 -5.84 -2.46 2.61
CA CYS A 133 -5.98 -1.34 3.55
C CYS A 133 -7.45 -1.08 3.94
N ALA A 134 -8.37 -1.16 2.99
CA ALA A 134 -9.81 -1.00 3.25
C ALA A 134 -10.32 -2.06 4.23
N ALA A 135 -9.94 -3.32 4.05
CA ALA A 135 -10.31 -4.40 4.96
C ALA A 135 -9.84 -4.14 6.40
N ARG A 136 -8.58 -3.70 6.56
CA ARG A 136 -8.00 -3.36 7.87
C ARG A 136 -8.66 -2.16 8.55
N LEU A 137 -9.28 -1.28 7.78
CA LEU A 137 -10.09 -0.17 8.29
C LEU A 137 -11.53 -0.59 8.63
N GLY A 138 -11.86 -1.87 8.49
CA GLY A 138 -13.17 -2.44 8.84
C GLY A 138 -14.20 -2.41 7.71
N LEU A 139 -13.76 -2.15 6.46
CA LEU A 139 -14.62 -2.30 5.28
C LEU A 139 -14.67 -3.76 4.82
N THR A 140 -15.55 -4.04 3.85
CA THR A 140 -15.75 -5.38 3.28
C THR A 140 -15.41 -5.34 1.79
N PRO A 141 -14.11 -5.31 1.44
CA PRO A 141 -13.69 -5.15 0.05
C PRO A 141 -13.90 -6.42 -0.77
N ARG A 142 -14.28 -6.22 -2.02
CA ARG A 142 -14.33 -7.22 -3.09
C ARG A 142 -13.37 -6.83 -4.20
N ILE A 143 -12.80 -7.80 -4.89
CA ILE A 143 -11.83 -7.53 -5.95
C ILE A 143 -12.15 -8.22 -7.27
N ILE A 144 -12.08 -7.45 -8.36
CA ILE A 144 -12.03 -7.93 -9.73
C ILE A 144 -10.61 -7.73 -10.25
N SER A 145 -9.93 -8.83 -10.52
CA SER A 145 -8.62 -8.84 -11.19
C SER A 145 -8.40 -10.23 -11.80
N LYS A 146 -7.19 -10.46 -12.31
CA LYS A 146 -6.81 -11.74 -12.92
C LYS A 146 -5.43 -12.21 -12.47
N VAL A 147 -5.36 -13.49 -12.16
CA VAL A 147 -4.14 -14.26 -11.89
C VAL A 147 -4.14 -15.54 -12.72
N ALA A 148 -3.02 -16.25 -12.77
CA ALA A 148 -2.94 -17.59 -13.33
C ALA A 148 -3.08 -18.64 -12.22
N ASP A 149 -3.30 -19.90 -12.58
CA ASP A 149 -3.30 -21.07 -11.69
C ASP A 149 -1.90 -21.48 -11.17
N ASP A 150 -0.94 -20.57 -11.22
CA ASP A 150 0.43 -20.74 -10.77
C ASP A 150 0.59 -20.54 -9.25
N SER A 151 1.81 -20.77 -8.75
CA SER A 151 2.11 -20.62 -7.31
C SER A 151 1.91 -19.19 -6.80
N GLN A 152 2.17 -18.19 -7.65
CA GLN A 152 2.05 -16.78 -7.29
C GLN A 152 0.59 -16.37 -7.20
N GLY A 153 -0.26 -16.83 -8.12
CA GLY A 153 -1.69 -16.60 -8.12
C GLY A 153 -2.36 -17.20 -6.89
N LYS A 154 -2.01 -18.46 -6.55
CA LYS A 154 -2.48 -19.10 -5.32
C LYS A 154 -2.08 -18.31 -4.07
N GLY A 155 -0.82 -17.90 -3.96
CA GLY A 155 -0.35 -17.10 -2.84
C GLY A 155 -1.05 -15.73 -2.74
N LEU A 156 -1.34 -15.07 -3.86
CA LEU A 156 -2.08 -13.81 -3.87
C LEU A 156 -3.52 -13.98 -3.36
N LEU A 157 -4.22 -15.03 -3.81
CA LEU A 157 -5.58 -15.30 -3.35
C LEU A 157 -5.61 -15.58 -1.85
N GLU A 158 -4.70 -16.44 -1.38
CA GLU A 158 -4.56 -16.75 0.06
C GLU A 158 -4.25 -15.50 0.89
N GLU A 159 -3.36 -14.61 0.43
CA GLU A 159 -3.02 -13.38 1.15
C GLU A 159 -4.20 -12.38 1.18
N LEU A 160 -4.90 -12.19 0.05
CA LEU A 160 -6.06 -11.31 -0.02
C LEU A 160 -7.17 -11.77 0.94
N GLU A 161 -7.48 -13.06 0.93
CA GLU A 161 -8.48 -13.66 1.82
C GLU A 161 -8.07 -13.54 3.28
N ALA A 162 -6.79 -13.78 3.60
CA ALA A 162 -6.28 -13.64 4.96
C ALA A 162 -6.36 -12.19 5.48
N ASP A 163 -6.23 -11.18 4.60
CA ASP A 163 -6.43 -9.77 4.93
C ASP A 163 -7.92 -9.36 4.95
N GLY A 164 -8.86 -10.26 4.61
CA GLY A 164 -10.30 -10.01 4.63
C GLY A 164 -10.86 -9.42 3.33
N VAL A 165 -10.16 -9.58 2.21
CA VAL A 165 -10.63 -9.21 0.87
C VAL A 165 -11.35 -10.40 0.23
N ASP A 166 -12.59 -10.18 -0.23
CA ASP A 166 -13.37 -11.16 -0.96
C ASP A 166 -12.83 -11.33 -2.39
N SER A 167 -12.14 -12.45 -2.60
CA SER A 167 -11.50 -12.87 -3.84
C SER A 167 -12.43 -13.63 -4.79
N SER A 168 -13.72 -13.82 -4.45
CA SER A 168 -14.65 -14.66 -5.23
C SER A 168 -14.88 -14.19 -6.67
N PHE A 169 -14.51 -12.94 -6.98
CA PHE A 169 -14.63 -12.33 -8.32
C PHE A 169 -13.29 -12.22 -9.06
N MET A 170 -12.24 -12.84 -8.52
CA MET A 170 -10.95 -13.00 -9.20
C MET A 170 -11.07 -14.00 -10.34
N VAL A 171 -10.54 -13.64 -11.50
CA VAL A 171 -10.37 -14.57 -12.62
C VAL A 171 -9.08 -15.34 -12.42
N VAL A 172 -9.15 -16.67 -12.56
CA VAL A 172 -7.98 -17.55 -12.57
C VAL A 172 -7.88 -18.19 -13.95
N SER A 173 -6.84 -17.87 -14.71
CA SER A 173 -6.59 -18.52 -16.00
C SER A 173 -5.93 -19.88 -15.84
N GLU A 174 -6.32 -20.83 -16.68
CA GLU A 174 -5.59 -22.08 -16.86
C GLU A 174 -4.27 -21.81 -17.58
N GLY A 175 -3.15 -22.07 -16.91
CA GLY A 175 -1.81 -21.77 -17.40
C GLY A 175 -1.48 -20.27 -17.47
N GLY A 176 -0.25 -20.02 -17.94
CA GLY A 176 0.33 -18.68 -18.02
C GLY A 176 1.09 -18.29 -16.75
N ASN A 177 1.08 -17.01 -16.40
CA ASN A 177 1.73 -16.50 -15.20
C ASN A 177 0.92 -15.36 -14.55
N SER A 178 0.93 -15.33 -13.23
CA SER A 178 0.42 -14.19 -12.47
C SER A 178 1.37 -13.00 -12.60
N PRO A 179 0.87 -11.74 -12.46
CA PRO A 179 1.73 -10.57 -12.46
C PRO A 179 2.70 -10.59 -11.28
N PHE A 180 3.96 -10.20 -11.53
CA PHE A 180 4.92 -10.00 -10.45
C PHE A 180 5.90 -8.87 -10.74
N THR A 181 6.55 -8.35 -9.71
CA THR A 181 7.52 -7.26 -9.82
C THR A 181 8.74 -7.56 -8.96
N TYR A 182 9.93 -7.53 -9.56
CA TYR A 182 11.16 -7.43 -8.77
C TYR A 182 11.35 -6.00 -8.32
N ILE A 183 11.51 -5.79 -7.01
CA ILE A 183 11.73 -4.48 -6.42
C ILE A 183 13.08 -4.48 -5.74
N ILE A 184 14.03 -3.74 -6.31
CA ILE A 184 15.34 -3.52 -5.71
C ILE A 184 15.24 -2.25 -4.86
N VAL A 185 15.43 -2.37 -3.55
CA VAL A 185 15.44 -1.24 -2.62
C VAL A 185 16.89 -0.88 -2.30
N ASP A 186 17.31 0.31 -2.72
CA ASP A 186 18.66 0.81 -2.49
C ASP A 186 18.76 1.50 -1.11
N ASN A 187 19.50 0.88 -0.19
CA ASN A 187 19.69 1.45 1.15
C ASN A 187 20.63 2.65 1.19
N GLN A 188 21.49 2.87 0.20
CA GLN A 188 22.37 4.03 0.12
C GLN A 188 21.58 5.26 -0.29
N THR A 189 20.84 5.18 -1.39
CA THR A 189 20.12 6.35 -1.96
C THR A 189 18.66 6.47 -1.52
N LYS A 190 18.11 5.44 -0.86
CA LYS A 190 16.69 5.34 -0.45
C LYS A 190 15.74 5.41 -1.66
N THR A 191 16.18 4.88 -2.79
CA THR A 191 15.37 4.75 -4.01
C THR A 191 14.92 3.31 -4.21
N ARG A 192 14.01 3.10 -5.18
CA ARG A 192 13.60 1.77 -5.62
C ARG A 192 13.65 1.68 -7.14
N THR A 193 13.96 0.49 -7.64
CA THR A 193 13.80 0.13 -9.05
C THR A 193 12.87 -1.06 -9.16
N CYS A 194 11.86 -0.93 -10.02
CA CYS A 194 10.84 -1.95 -10.25
C CYS A 194 11.02 -2.56 -11.63
N ILE A 195 11.17 -3.88 -11.71
CA ILE A 195 11.18 -4.64 -12.97
C ILE A 195 9.91 -5.48 -12.96
N HIS A 196 8.92 -5.05 -13.75
CA HIS A 196 7.58 -5.62 -13.75
C HIS A 196 7.40 -6.64 -14.87
N THR A 197 6.85 -7.80 -14.53
CA THR A 197 6.35 -8.79 -15.47
C THR A 197 4.83 -8.79 -15.43
N PRO A 198 4.14 -8.46 -16.54
CA PRO A 198 2.69 -8.50 -16.58
C PRO A 198 2.17 -9.94 -16.48
N GLY A 199 0.94 -10.09 -16.02
CA GLY A 199 0.24 -11.38 -16.06
C GLY A 199 -0.10 -11.78 -17.49
N TYR A 200 -0.07 -13.08 -17.75
CA TYR A 200 -0.46 -13.67 -19.04
C TYR A 200 -1.31 -14.93 -18.80
N PRO A 201 -2.41 -15.14 -19.56
CA PRO A 201 -3.02 -14.21 -20.50
C PRO A 201 -3.51 -12.92 -19.82
N PRO A 202 -3.53 -11.78 -20.53
CA PRO A 202 -4.06 -10.54 -19.96
C PRO A 202 -5.54 -10.71 -19.59
N MET A 203 -6.02 -9.86 -18.67
CA MET A 203 -7.45 -9.78 -18.43
C MET A 203 -8.11 -9.11 -19.62
N ILE A 204 -9.20 -9.71 -20.09
CA ILE A 204 -10.05 -9.14 -21.12
C ILE A 204 -11.49 -9.02 -20.59
N PRO A 205 -12.29 -8.08 -21.12
CA PRO A 205 -13.72 -7.97 -20.85
C PRO A 205 -14.51 -9.26 -20.66
N THR A 206 -14.33 -10.23 -21.55
CA THR A 206 -15.11 -11.47 -21.58
C THR A 206 -14.74 -12.46 -20.49
N ASP A 207 -13.64 -12.24 -19.76
CA ASP A 207 -13.29 -13.04 -18.59
C ASP A 207 -14.28 -12.81 -17.43
N LEU A 208 -14.97 -11.67 -17.43
CA LEU A 208 -15.95 -11.31 -16.43
C LEU A 208 -17.36 -11.53 -16.98
N SER A 209 -18.02 -12.61 -16.55
CA SER A 209 -19.41 -12.86 -16.92
C SER A 209 -20.34 -11.78 -16.34
N GLN A 210 -21.45 -11.50 -17.01
CA GLN A 210 -22.42 -10.52 -16.54
C GLN A 210 -23.00 -10.88 -15.16
N SER A 211 -23.22 -12.17 -14.88
CA SER A 211 -23.68 -12.60 -13.55
C SER A 211 -22.64 -12.33 -12.46
N ASN A 212 -21.36 -12.55 -12.74
CA ASN A 212 -20.29 -12.27 -11.78
C ASN A 212 -20.13 -10.78 -11.55
N LEU A 213 -20.22 -9.96 -12.60
CA LEU A 213 -20.19 -8.50 -12.50
C LEU A 213 -21.33 -7.97 -11.62
N LEU A 214 -22.57 -8.39 -11.89
CA LEU A 214 -23.73 -7.98 -11.10
C LEU A 214 -23.60 -8.42 -9.64
N SER A 215 -23.11 -9.64 -9.40
CA SER A 215 -22.89 -10.16 -8.05
C SER A 215 -21.78 -9.40 -7.31
N ALA A 216 -20.72 -9.01 -8.01
CA ALA A 216 -19.64 -8.20 -7.44
C ALA A 216 -20.13 -6.82 -7.01
N LEU A 217 -20.99 -6.20 -7.83
CA LEU A 217 -21.59 -4.90 -7.61
C LEU A 217 -22.73 -4.89 -6.58
N ASP A 218 -23.34 -6.04 -6.29
CA ASP A 218 -24.49 -6.12 -5.41
C ASP A 218 -24.18 -5.56 -4.01
N GLY A 219 -24.90 -4.50 -3.63
CA GLY A 219 -24.66 -3.78 -2.39
C GLY A 219 -23.39 -2.93 -2.34
N ALA A 220 -22.52 -2.92 -3.36
CA ALA A 220 -21.37 -2.02 -3.38
C ALA A 220 -21.81 -0.55 -3.44
N LYS A 221 -21.17 0.33 -2.67
CA LYS A 221 -21.43 1.79 -2.67
C LYS A 221 -20.29 2.62 -3.24
N LEU A 222 -19.15 1.98 -3.50
CA LEU A 222 -17.96 2.60 -4.04
C LEU A 222 -17.25 1.58 -4.92
N VAL A 223 -16.83 2.04 -6.10
CA VAL A 223 -15.94 1.28 -6.98
C VAL A 223 -14.62 2.03 -7.16
N TYR A 224 -13.52 1.35 -6.90
CA TYR A 224 -12.16 1.86 -7.05
C TYR A 224 -11.50 1.29 -8.31
N PHE A 225 -10.91 2.17 -9.13
CA PHE A 225 -10.16 1.80 -10.32
C PHE A 225 -8.75 2.36 -10.24
N ASP A 226 -7.74 1.54 -10.55
CA ASP A 226 -6.33 1.96 -10.58
C ASP A 226 -5.80 2.29 -12.00
N GLY A 227 -6.65 2.07 -13.02
CA GLY A 227 -6.34 2.30 -14.43
C GLY A 227 -5.50 1.21 -15.12
N ARG A 228 -5.15 0.10 -14.45
CA ARG A 228 -4.35 -0.97 -15.05
C ARG A 228 -5.17 -1.88 -15.96
N LEU A 229 -6.38 -2.24 -15.53
CA LEU A 229 -7.32 -3.11 -16.26
C LEU A 229 -8.40 -2.28 -16.95
N HIS A 230 -7.98 -1.31 -17.78
CA HIS A 230 -8.83 -0.23 -18.28
C HIS A 230 -10.03 -0.69 -19.11
N GLU A 231 -9.90 -1.74 -19.92
CA GLU A 231 -11.02 -2.28 -20.71
C GLU A 231 -12.09 -2.93 -19.81
N THR A 232 -11.68 -3.76 -18.85
CA THR A 232 -12.59 -4.31 -17.84
C THR A 232 -13.19 -3.22 -16.96
N ALA A 233 -12.38 -2.24 -16.54
CA ALA A 233 -12.84 -1.11 -15.73
C ALA A 233 -13.93 -0.30 -16.44
N ALA A 234 -13.84 -0.13 -17.77
CA ALA A 234 -14.86 0.55 -18.55
C ALA A 234 -16.21 -0.18 -18.49
N ILE A 235 -16.20 -1.52 -18.56
CA ILE A 235 -17.44 -2.32 -18.48
C ILE A 235 -18.03 -2.30 -17.08
N VAL A 236 -17.19 -2.40 -16.04
CA VAL A 236 -17.63 -2.26 -14.65
C VAL A 236 -18.26 -0.88 -14.44
N ALA A 237 -17.63 0.19 -14.94
CA ALA A 237 -18.13 1.56 -14.81
C ALA A 237 -19.44 1.78 -15.60
N GLU A 238 -19.58 1.18 -16.78
CA GLU A 238 -20.81 1.22 -17.55
C GLU A 238 -21.95 0.53 -16.80
N GLU A 239 -21.71 -0.64 -16.22
CA GLU A 239 -22.72 -1.36 -15.44
C GLU A 239 -23.14 -0.58 -14.18
N CYS A 240 -22.18 0.06 -13.49
CA CYS A 240 -22.49 0.94 -12.36
C CYS A 240 -23.48 2.06 -12.75
N ARG A 241 -23.28 2.67 -13.94
CA ARG A 241 -24.14 3.73 -14.44
C ARG A 241 -25.56 3.25 -14.72
N GLN A 242 -25.70 2.00 -15.18
CA GLN A 242 -27.01 1.39 -15.45
C GLN A 242 -27.76 1.07 -14.16
N ILE A 243 -27.07 0.57 -13.12
CA ILE A 243 -27.65 0.23 -11.81
C ILE A 243 -28.14 1.47 -11.07
N GLU A 244 -27.37 2.58 -11.07
CA GLU A 244 -27.75 3.80 -10.35
C GLU A 244 -28.84 4.62 -11.04
N GLY A 245 -29.28 4.23 -12.24
CA GLY A 245 -30.35 4.92 -12.94
C GLY A 245 -29.97 6.35 -13.34
N VAL A 246 -29.03 6.48 -14.29
CA VAL A 246 -28.86 7.65 -15.18
C VAL A 246 -28.68 9.01 -14.48
N TYR A 247 -27.42 9.38 -14.22
CA TYR A 247 -26.99 10.78 -14.34
C TYR A 247 -26.09 10.90 -15.58
N PRO A 248 -26.50 11.63 -16.64
CA PRO A 248 -25.57 12.00 -17.69
C PRO A 248 -24.62 13.08 -17.16
N PHE A 249 -23.34 12.95 -17.49
CA PHE A 249 -22.32 13.98 -17.30
C PHE A 249 -22.65 15.24 -18.11
#